data_AF-N9Q0F5-F1
#
_entry.id   AF-N9Q0F5-F1
#
_cell.length_a   1.000
_cell.length_b   1.000
_cell.length_c   1.000
_cell.angle_alpha   90.00
_cell.angle_beta   90.00
_cell.angle_gamma   90.00
#
_symmetry.space_group_name_H-M   'P 1'
#
loop_
_entity.id
_entity.type
_entity.pdbx_description
1 polymer ?
#
loop_
_entity_poly.entity_id
_entity_poly.type
_entity_poly.pdbx_seq_one_letter_code
_entity_poly.pdbx_strand_id
1 'polypeptide(L)'
;MKRYYLMTLSAVLMLGGCTNLASTSEKQAVASSDHEIGAAADAVIADAAGEDNGQQYGGIKKQYVVKGCQVTIYNDGPIQMVDEKTDQPCNAPIPKDHQFSKVSKTYTQNGCKVTEFSSADGTGDAIMDCSKKK
;
A
#
# COMPACT_ATOMS: atom_id res chain seq x y z
N MET A 1 42.21 18.52 11.14
CA MET A 1 42.71 17.96 9.87
C MET A 1 43.66 16.82 10.17
N LYS A 2 43.67 15.81 9.27
CA LYS A 2 44.73 14.81 9.00
C LYS A 2 44.82 13.51 9.83
N ARG A 3 44.21 12.51 9.17
CA ARG A 3 44.39 11.04 9.09
C ARG A 3 45.72 10.45 9.63
N TYR A 4 45.59 9.35 10.36
CA TYR A 4 46.54 8.21 10.42
C TYR A 4 45.70 6.93 10.67
N TYR A 5 45.45 6.09 9.65
CA TYR A 5 46.17 4.86 9.31
C TYR A 5 46.37 3.88 10.48
N LEU A 6 45.68 2.73 10.48
CA LEU A 6 46.28 1.42 10.77
C LEU A 6 45.33 0.25 10.46
N MET A 7 45.87 -0.68 9.68
CA MET A 7 45.35 -2.00 9.34
C MET A 7 45.54 -2.98 10.51
N THR A 8 44.54 -3.79 10.84
CA THR A 8 44.67 -5.08 11.57
C THR A 8 43.51 -6.00 11.15
N LEU A 9 43.68 -6.89 10.15
CA LEU A 9 44.05 -8.32 10.29
C LEU A 9 43.18 -9.15 11.27
N SER A 10 42.30 -9.95 10.67
CA SER A 10 42.10 -11.40 10.87
C SER A 10 41.64 -11.97 12.22
N ALA A 11 40.41 -12.53 12.15
CA ALA A 11 39.99 -13.88 12.54
C ALA A 11 40.50 -14.52 13.85
N VAL A 12 39.56 -14.86 14.75
CA VAL A 12 39.61 -16.07 15.57
C VAL A 12 38.19 -16.65 15.74
N LEU A 13 38.01 -17.88 15.25
CA LEU A 13 36.95 -18.82 15.63
C LEU A 13 37.04 -19.12 17.13
N MET A 14 35.92 -19.22 17.83
CA MET A 14 35.77 -20.16 18.96
C MET A 14 34.45 -20.93 18.86
N LEU A 15 34.59 -22.25 18.76
CA LEU A 15 33.56 -23.27 18.88
C LEU A 15 33.18 -23.52 20.36
N GLY A 16 31.96 -24.02 20.58
CA GLY A 16 31.59 -24.85 21.74
C GLY A 16 30.39 -24.31 22.54
N GLY A 17 29.29 -25.03 22.74
CA GLY A 17 29.02 -26.44 22.45
C GLY A 17 27.53 -26.80 22.60
N CYS A 18 27.18 -27.98 22.10
CA CYS A 18 25.87 -28.60 22.20
C CYS A 18 25.76 -29.39 23.51
N THR A 19 24.62 -29.29 24.20
CA THR A 19 24.10 -30.36 25.05
C THR A 19 22.63 -30.56 24.73
N ASN A 20 22.31 -31.76 24.21
CA ASN A 20 20.96 -32.28 24.15
C ASN A 20 20.64 -32.94 25.49
N LEU A 21 19.51 -32.60 26.12
CA LEU A 21 18.81 -33.54 26.99
C LEU A 21 17.30 -33.32 26.85
N ALA A 22 16.62 -34.37 26.41
CA ALA A 22 15.19 -34.45 26.24
C ALA A 22 14.50 -34.77 27.57
N SER A 23 13.31 -34.19 27.79
CA SER A 23 12.20 -34.79 28.55
C SER A 23 10.91 -34.04 28.21
N THR A 24 9.99 -34.74 27.54
CA THR A 24 8.56 -34.40 27.43
C THR A 24 7.88 -34.59 28.78
N SER A 25 7.06 -33.64 29.27
CA SER A 25 5.70 -33.87 29.80
C SER A 25 5.06 -32.58 30.33
N GLU A 26 3.83 -32.34 29.87
CA GLU A 26 2.64 -31.90 30.63
C GLU A 26 2.52 -30.49 31.26
N LYS A 27 1.62 -29.71 30.64
CA LYS A 27 0.41 -29.02 31.18
C LYS A 27 0.46 -28.25 32.51
N GLN A 28 -0.27 -27.11 32.46
CA GLN A 28 -1.09 -26.47 33.52
C GLN A 28 -0.43 -25.25 34.21
N ALA A 29 -0.84 -24.02 33.82
CA ALA A 29 -1.69 -23.07 34.57
C ALA A 29 -0.94 -22.42 35.77
N VAL A 30 -1.06 -21.14 36.17
CA VAL A 30 -2.21 -20.24 36.39
C VAL A 30 -1.67 -18.80 36.60
N ALA A 31 -2.48 -17.82 36.22
CA ALA A 31 -2.61 -16.37 36.54
C ALA A 31 -1.65 -15.58 37.47
N SER A 32 -1.50 -14.29 37.07
CA SER A 32 -1.61 -13.02 37.86
C SER A 32 -0.66 -12.78 39.04
N SER A 33 -0.20 -11.59 39.42
CA SER A 33 -0.17 -10.15 39.03
C SER A 33 0.86 -9.56 40.03
N ASP A 34 1.76 -8.63 39.77
CA ASP A 34 1.63 -7.16 39.82
C ASP A 34 3.06 -6.64 40.11
N HIS A 35 3.56 -5.62 39.38
CA HIS A 35 4.36 -4.55 39.97
C HIS A 35 4.49 -3.35 39.01
N GLU A 36 3.64 -2.35 39.26
CA GLU A 36 3.93 -0.91 39.35
C GLU A 36 4.95 -0.26 38.38
N ILE A 37 4.37 0.52 37.46
CA ILE A 37 4.67 1.93 37.10
C ILE A 37 6.13 2.38 37.20
N GLY A 38 6.81 2.36 36.05
CA GLY A 38 7.97 3.21 35.75
C GLY A 38 7.72 3.99 34.46
N ALA A 39 7.32 5.26 34.61
CA ALA A 39 7.11 6.17 33.49
C ALA A 39 8.45 6.56 32.84
N ALA A 40 8.58 6.33 31.54
CA ALA A 40 9.39 7.14 30.66
C ALA A 40 8.79 7.04 29.26
N ALA A 41 8.35 8.17 28.73
CA ALA A 41 7.80 8.30 27.39
C ALA A 41 8.84 7.89 26.36
N ASP A 42 8.67 6.70 25.77
CA ASP A 42 9.39 6.35 24.56
C ASP A 42 8.49 6.69 23.36
N ALA A 43 9.04 7.50 22.48
CA ALA A 43 8.31 8.16 21.42
C ALA A 43 7.62 7.10 20.54
N VAL A 44 6.28 7.12 20.54
CA VAL A 44 5.52 6.48 19.47
C VAL A 44 5.78 7.31 18.22
N ILE A 45 6.88 7.00 17.54
CA ILE A 45 7.05 7.38 16.15
C ILE A 45 6.07 6.46 15.40
N ALA A 46 4.79 6.83 15.42
CA ALA A 46 3.88 6.43 14.36
C ALA A 46 4.36 7.19 13.12
N ASP A 47 5.43 6.67 12.52
CA ASP A 47 5.64 6.84 11.10
C ASP A 47 4.47 6.06 10.49
N ALA A 48 3.33 6.76 10.37
CA ALA A 48 2.34 6.40 9.39
C ALA A 48 3.04 6.63 8.06
N ALA A 49 3.88 5.65 7.70
CA ALA A 49 4.29 5.39 6.35
C ALA A 49 2.97 5.18 5.63
N GLY A 50 2.40 6.29 5.14
CA GLY A 50 1.27 6.27 4.24
C GLY A 50 1.66 5.26 3.20
N GLU A 51 0.97 4.12 3.22
CA GLU A 51 1.22 3.03 2.30
C GLU A 51 1.36 3.68 0.92
N ASP A 52 2.55 3.54 0.30
CA ASP A 52 2.86 4.15 -1.00
C ASP A 52 2.12 3.37 -2.10
N ASN A 53 0.80 3.29 -1.94
CA ASN A 53 -0.18 2.83 -2.89
C ASN A 53 -0.09 3.64 -4.18
N GLY A 54 0.54 4.82 -4.15
CA GLY A 54 0.87 5.60 -5.34
C GLY A 54 1.64 4.77 -6.36
N GLN A 55 2.67 4.04 -5.94
CA GLN A 55 3.49 3.25 -6.85
C GLN A 55 2.72 2.11 -7.53
N GLN A 56 1.79 1.46 -6.82
CA GLN A 56 1.01 0.35 -7.39
C GLN A 56 0.07 0.82 -8.52
N TYR A 57 -0.35 2.08 -8.49
CA TYR A 57 -1.32 2.65 -9.41
C TYR A 57 -0.73 3.65 -10.40
N GLY A 58 0.55 3.47 -10.75
CA GLY A 58 1.23 4.31 -11.74
C GLY A 58 1.50 5.74 -11.25
N GLY A 59 1.45 5.98 -9.94
CA GLY A 59 1.62 7.27 -9.29
C GLY A 59 0.32 8.04 -9.03
N ILE A 60 0.45 9.13 -8.28
CA ILE A 60 -0.65 10.06 -8.01
C ILE A 60 -0.80 11.01 -9.19
N LYS A 61 -1.99 11.02 -9.80
CA LYS A 61 -2.35 11.96 -10.87
C LYS A 61 -2.72 13.33 -10.31
N LYS A 62 -3.49 13.35 -9.22
CA LYS A 62 -3.96 14.58 -8.56
C LYS A 62 -4.31 14.29 -7.11
N GLN A 63 -4.03 15.24 -6.23
CA GLN A 63 -4.42 15.18 -4.83
C GLN A 63 -4.96 16.53 -4.37
N TYR A 64 -6.03 16.53 -3.59
CA TYR A 64 -6.63 17.74 -3.05
C TYR A 64 -7.49 17.44 -1.81
N VAL A 65 -7.79 18.46 -1.02
CA VAL A 65 -8.63 18.35 0.19
C VAL A 65 -9.89 19.18 0.02
N VAL A 66 -11.06 18.61 0.35
CA VAL A 66 -12.34 19.32 0.38
C VAL A 66 -13.06 18.99 1.68
N LYS A 67 -13.34 20.00 2.50
CA LYS A 67 -14.07 19.86 3.77
C LYS A 67 -13.47 18.77 4.70
N GLY A 68 -12.13 18.69 4.77
CA GLY A 68 -11.42 17.69 5.57
C GLY A 68 -11.29 16.30 4.91
N CYS A 69 -11.87 16.10 3.72
CA CYS A 69 -11.74 14.86 2.96
C CYS A 69 -10.58 14.98 1.95
N GLN A 70 -9.52 14.21 2.14
CA GLN A 70 -8.40 14.08 1.22
C GLN A 70 -8.77 13.14 0.08
N VAL A 71 -8.78 13.68 -1.13
CA VAL A 71 -9.05 12.94 -2.36
C VAL A 71 -7.73 12.71 -3.09
N THR A 72 -7.40 11.44 -3.31
CA THR A 72 -6.24 11.02 -4.09
C THR A 72 -6.73 10.31 -5.35
N ILE A 73 -6.40 10.89 -6.51
CA ILE A 73 -6.66 10.33 -7.83
C ILE A 73 -5.37 9.71 -8.34
N TYR A 74 -5.36 8.40 -8.55
CA TYR A 74 -4.21 7.69 -9.12
C TYR A 74 -4.25 7.68 -10.65
N ASN A 75 -3.11 7.37 -11.29
CA ASN A 75 -3.03 7.28 -12.75
C ASN A 75 -3.78 6.06 -13.30
N ASP A 76 -3.58 4.90 -12.67
CA ASP A 76 -4.10 3.59 -13.08
C ASP A 76 -4.86 2.90 -11.93
N GLY A 77 -5.29 3.68 -10.94
CA GLY A 77 -5.92 3.20 -9.71
C GLY A 77 -7.30 3.78 -9.46
N PRO A 78 -7.98 3.30 -8.41
CA PRO A 78 -9.25 3.86 -7.97
C PRO A 78 -9.07 5.31 -7.48
N ILE A 79 -10.17 5.98 -7.14
CA ILE A 79 -10.08 7.21 -6.36
C ILE A 79 -10.16 6.84 -4.88
N GLN A 80 -9.18 7.30 -4.10
CA GLN A 80 -9.22 7.17 -2.65
C GLN A 80 -9.75 8.46 -2.03
N MET A 81 -10.65 8.32 -1.07
CA MET A 81 -11.22 9.44 -0.31
C MET A 81 -11.20 9.08 1.17
N VAL A 82 -10.36 9.76 1.93
CA VAL A 82 -10.22 9.55 3.38
C VAL A 82 -10.20 10.88 4.12
N ASP A 83 -10.77 10.91 5.31
CA ASP A 83 -10.70 12.07 6.18
C ASP A 83 -9.26 12.30 6.63
N GLU A 84 -8.79 13.54 6.53
CA GLU A 84 -7.37 13.92 6.71
C GLU A 84 -6.83 13.67 8.13
N LYS A 85 -7.71 13.44 9.11
CA LYS A 85 -7.34 13.26 10.52
C LYS A 85 -7.59 11.85 11.02
N THR A 86 -8.61 11.20 10.47
CA THR A 86 -9.09 9.92 10.98
C THR A 86 -8.82 8.76 10.02
N ASP A 87 -8.37 9.05 8.79
CA ASP A 87 -8.16 8.09 7.70
C ASP A 87 -9.43 7.26 7.36
N GLN A 88 -10.59 7.67 7.87
CA GLN A 88 -11.87 7.00 7.61
C GLN A 88 -12.41 7.39 6.24
N PRO A 89 -13.12 6.49 5.53
CA PRO A 89 -13.74 6.81 4.26
C PRO A 89 -14.64 8.04 4.37
N CYS A 90 -14.47 8.98 3.46
CA CYS A 90 -15.30 10.18 3.33
C CYS A 90 -15.81 10.32 1.90
N ASN A 91 -16.77 11.23 1.70
CA ASN A 91 -17.30 11.51 0.38
C ASN A 91 -17.01 12.96 -0.02
N ALA A 92 -16.35 13.14 -1.16
CA ALA A 92 -16.00 14.44 -1.70
C ALA A 92 -16.33 14.53 -3.20
N PRO A 93 -16.57 15.75 -3.71
CA PRO A 93 -16.81 15.94 -5.14
C PRO A 93 -15.60 15.50 -5.98
N ILE A 94 -15.86 14.69 -7.00
CA ILE A 94 -14.88 14.26 -8.01
C ILE A 94 -14.88 15.27 -9.18
N PRO A 95 -13.72 15.64 -9.76
CA PRO A 95 -13.68 16.54 -10.91
C PRO A 95 -14.44 15.95 -12.09
N LYS A 96 -15.23 16.78 -12.78
CA LYS A 96 -16.10 16.32 -13.88
C LYS A 96 -15.34 15.75 -15.08
N ASP A 97 -14.09 16.17 -15.24
CA ASP A 97 -13.16 15.73 -16.27
C ASP A 97 -12.41 14.43 -15.91
N HIS A 98 -12.67 13.85 -14.73
CA HIS A 98 -12.09 12.58 -14.36
C HIS A 98 -12.72 11.44 -15.20
N GLN A 99 -11.89 10.73 -15.95
CA GLN A 99 -12.26 9.54 -16.69
C GLN A 99 -12.06 8.31 -15.80
N PHE A 100 -13.15 7.63 -15.44
CA PHE A 100 -13.14 6.40 -14.62
C PHE A 100 -12.66 5.18 -15.38
N SER A 101 -12.82 5.18 -16.70
CA SER A 101 -12.39 4.09 -17.58
C SER A 101 -11.56 4.65 -18.73
N LYS A 102 -10.55 3.90 -19.15
CA LYS A 102 -9.67 4.24 -20.27
C LYS A 102 -10.00 3.36 -21.45
N VAL A 103 -9.98 3.89 -22.67
CA VAL A 103 -10.10 3.06 -23.87
C VAL A 103 -8.87 2.16 -23.95
N SER A 104 -9.08 0.85 -23.90
CA SER A 104 -8.02 -0.15 -24.01
C SER A 104 -7.79 -0.53 -25.47
N LYS A 105 -8.88 -0.71 -26.22
CA LYS A 105 -8.82 -1.09 -27.63
C LYS A 105 -10.02 -0.57 -28.39
N THR A 106 -9.82 -0.33 -29.68
CA THR A 106 -10.90 -0.07 -30.63
C THR A 106 -10.67 -0.90 -31.88
N TYR A 107 -11.67 -1.66 -32.32
CA TYR A 107 -11.59 -2.51 -33.52
C TYR A 107 -12.94 -2.67 -34.18
N THR A 108 -12.94 -3.19 -35.41
CA THR A 108 -14.17 -3.50 -36.15
C THR A 108 -14.47 -4.99 -36.04
N GLN A 109 -15.68 -5.35 -35.63
CA GLN A 109 -16.17 -6.72 -35.57
C GLN A 109 -17.56 -6.78 -36.22
N ASN A 110 -17.75 -7.66 -37.20
CA ASN A 110 -19.03 -7.85 -37.90
C ASN A 110 -19.66 -6.56 -38.46
N GLY A 111 -18.82 -5.62 -38.93
CA GLY A 111 -19.25 -4.32 -39.44
C GLY A 111 -19.59 -3.28 -38.37
N CYS A 112 -19.44 -3.61 -37.09
CA CYS A 112 -19.63 -2.69 -35.96
C CYS A 112 -18.29 -2.29 -35.35
N LYS A 113 -18.18 -1.04 -34.87
CA LYS A 113 -17.02 -0.55 -34.12
C LYS A 113 -17.18 -0.97 -32.65
N VAL A 114 -16.30 -1.84 -32.17
CA VAL A 114 -16.20 -2.22 -30.77
C VAL A 114 -15.14 -1.36 -30.11
N THR A 115 -15.47 -0.76 -28.97
CA THR A 115 -14.55 0.01 -28.12
C THR A 115 -14.51 -0.65 -26.76
N GLU A 116 -13.38 -1.22 -26.40
CA GLU A 116 -13.13 -1.82 -25.09
C GLU A 116 -12.53 -0.76 -24.16
N PHE A 117 -12.91 -0.85 -22.90
CA PHE A 117 -12.47 0.02 -21.83
C PHE A 117 -11.84 -0.82 -20.73
N SER A 118 -10.85 -0.27 -20.06
CA SER A 118 -10.25 -0.84 -18.86
C SER A 118 -10.42 0.14 -17.71
N SER A 119 -10.93 -0.38 -16.60
CA SER A 119 -11.02 0.31 -15.31
C SER A 119 -9.83 -0.07 -14.42
N ALA A 120 -9.61 0.71 -13.37
CA ALA A 120 -8.50 0.51 -12.45
C ALA A 120 -8.59 -0.79 -11.62
N ASP A 121 -9.79 -1.33 -11.46
CA ASP A 121 -10.07 -2.60 -10.77
C ASP A 121 -9.88 -3.83 -11.69
N GLY A 122 -9.45 -3.60 -12.94
CA GLY A 122 -9.31 -4.66 -13.95
C GLY A 122 -10.65 -5.09 -14.58
N THR A 123 -11.77 -4.51 -14.16
CA THR A 123 -13.06 -4.74 -14.81
C THR A 123 -13.05 -4.03 -16.17
N GLY A 124 -13.48 -4.73 -17.21
CA GLY A 124 -13.52 -4.21 -18.58
C GLY A 124 -14.94 -4.08 -19.07
N ASP A 125 -15.25 -2.96 -19.72
CA ASP A 125 -16.51 -2.75 -20.43
C ASP A 125 -16.27 -2.68 -21.93
N ALA A 126 -17.27 -3.00 -22.73
CA ALA A 126 -17.20 -2.87 -24.18
C ALA A 126 -18.47 -2.21 -24.73
N ILE A 127 -18.30 -1.23 -25.61
CA ILE A 127 -19.38 -0.57 -26.34
C ILE A 127 -19.28 -0.96 -27.80
N MET A 128 -20.40 -1.44 -28.36
CA MET A 128 -20.51 -1.77 -29.78
C MET A 128 -21.39 -0.74 -30.51
N ASP A 129 -20.81 -0.06 -31.50
CA ASP A 129 -21.48 0.89 -32.38
C ASP A 129 -21.64 0.28 -33.79
N CYS A 130 -22.87 -0.10 -34.14
CA CYS A 130 -23.21 -0.65 -35.45
C CYS A 130 -23.78 0.39 -36.42
N SER A 131 -23.71 1.69 -36.13
CA SER A 131 -24.33 2.75 -36.95
C SER A 131 -23.80 2.81 -38.38
N LYS A 132 -22.62 2.22 -38.64
CA LYS A 132 -22.01 2.14 -39.98
C LYS A 132 -22.14 0.77 -40.64
N LYS A 133 -22.86 -0.16 -40.03
CA LYS A 133 -23.11 -1.48 -40.60
C LYS A 133 -24.11 -1.31 -41.75
N LYS A 134 -23.63 -1.53 -42.98
CA LYS A 134 -24.46 -1.58 -44.19
C LYS A 134 -25.10 -2.95 -44.35
#